data_AF-D2VVK2-F1
#
_entry.id   AF-D2VVK2-F1
#
_cell.length_a   1.000
_cell.length_b   1.000
_cell.length_c   1.000
_cell.angle_alpha   90.00
_cell.angle_beta   90.00
_cell.angle_gamma   90.00
#
_symmetry.space_group_name_H-M   'P 1'
#
loop_
_entity.id
_entity.type
_entity.pdbx_description
1 polymer ?
#
loop_
_entity_poly.entity_id
_entity_poly.type
_entity_poly.pdbx_seq_one_letter_code
_entity_poly.pdbx_strand_id
1 'polypeptide(L)'
;MQNNTSMMKQRLNEEKDKDPEFLKRTICVLELPFVVDEQQVGNFFKKCDGGVKRLEIIRSGALVFSAAFVEFNKQKGKKKAIELSEKVGQEYDVIILSSEDFLEDKIPTRKEASKSAGSKNTTGGPCKNQ
;
A
#
# COMPACT_ATOMS: atom_id res chain seq x y z
N MET A 1 7.99 0.74 -21.64
CA MET A 1 6.65 0.92 -21.05
C MET A 1 6.85 1.05 -19.55
N GLN A 2 6.44 2.16 -18.94
CA GLN A 2 6.50 2.31 -17.49
C GLN A 2 5.34 1.54 -16.86
N ASN A 3 5.66 0.58 -15.99
CA ASN A 3 4.67 -0.16 -15.22
C ASN A 3 4.22 0.67 -14.01
N ASN A 4 2.99 0.45 -13.53
CA ASN A 4 2.40 1.14 -12.38
C ASN A 4 3.32 1.12 -11.15
N THR A 5 3.93 -0.03 -10.88
CA THR A 5 4.85 -0.23 -9.75
C THR A 5 6.06 0.69 -9.82
N SER A 6 6.68 0.85 -10.99
CA SER A 6 7.86 1.71 -11.16
C SER A 6 7.51 3.19 -10.97
N MET A 7 6.37 3.63 -11.52
CA MET A 7 5.87 5.00 -11.31
C MET A 7 5.56 5.26 -9.84
N MET A 8 4.93 4.29 -9.17
CA MET A 8 4.60 4.40 -7.76
C MET A 8 5.83 4.45 -6.87
N LYS A 9 6.84 3.62 -7.13
CA LYS A 9 8.13 3.69 -6.40
C LYS A 9 8.82 5.03 -6.58
N GLN A 10 8.80 5.59 -7.78
CA GLN A 10 9.36 6.91 -8.02
C GLN A 10 8.62 7.96 -7.19
N ARG A 11 7.28 7.99 -7.23
CA ARG A 11 6.47 8.92 -6.44
C ARG A 11 6.70 8.80 -4.94
N LEU A 12 6.75 7.57 -4.41
CA LEU A 12 7.00 7.34 -2.99
C LEU A 12 8.39 7.80 -2.56
N ASN A 13 9.42 7.62 -3.40
CA ASN A 13 10.75 8.15 -3.11
C ASN A 13 10.77 9.68 -3.13
N GLU A 14 10.17 10.32 -4.15
CA GLU A 14 10.04 11.79 -4.21
C GLU A 14 9.36 12.38 -2.97
N GLU A 15 8.32 11.72 -2.45
CA GLU A 15 7.61 12.16 -1.24
C GLU A 15 8.37 11.83 0.04
N LYS A 16 9.08 10.69 0.09
CA LYS A 16 9.98 10.31 1.19
C LYS A 16 11.13 11.31 1.36
N ASP A 17 11.71 11.78 0.26
CA ASP A 17 12.81 12.76 0.29
C ASP A 17 12.33 14.12 0.84
N LYS A 18 11.06 14.47 0.61
CA LYS A 18 10.45 15.69 1.19
C LYS A 18 10.08 15.50 2.66
N ASP A 19 9.52 14.34 3.01
CA ASP A 19 9.07 14.03 4.36
C ASP A 19 9.43 12.58 4.73
N PRO A 20 10.45 12.37 5.60
CA PRO A 20 10.87 11.02 5.97
C PRO A 20 9.84 10.27 6.82
N GLU A 21 8.86 10.96 7.42
CA GLU A 21 7.76 10.34 8.16
C GLU A 21 6.57 9.96 7.28
N PHE A 22 6.56 10.38 6.01
CA PHE A 22 5.55 10.03 5.02
C PHE A 22 5.34 8.51 4.93
N LEU A 23 6.41 7.73 4.78
CA LEU A 23 6.31 6.27 4.66
C LEU A 23 5.68 5.60 5.90
N LYS A 24 5.88 6.19 7.08
CA LYS A 24 5.31 5.67 8.35
C LYS A 24 3.81 5.90 8.45
N ARG A 25 3.24 6.81 7.65
CA ARG A 25 1.81 7.13 7.62
C ARG A 25 1.14 6.80 6.29
N THR A 26 1.87 6.22 5.34
CA THR A 26 1.34 5.87 4.02
C THR A 26 1.21 4.35 3.85
N ILE A 27 0.17 3.92 3.12
CA ILE A 27 0.01 2.56 2.59
C ILE A 27 0.04 2.58 1.07
N CYS A 28 0.33 1.42 0.49
CA CYS A 28 0.20 1.15 -0.93
C CYS A 28 -0.97 0.20 -1.17
N VAL A 29 -1.68 0.42 -2.27
CA VAL A 29 -2.78 -0.41 -2.76
C VAL A 29 -2.46 -0.79 -4.19
N LEU A 30 -2.38 -2.08 -4.46
CA LEU A 30 -2.10 -2.66 -5.77
C LEU A 30 -3.31 -3.47 -6.25
N GLU A 31 -3.32 -3.77 -7.55
CA GLU A 31 -4.43 -4.46 -8.22
C GLU A 31 -5.78 -3.71 -8.10
N LEU A 32 -5.75 -2.38 -7.91
CA LEU A 32 -6.97 -1.60 -7.76
C LEU A 32 -7.76 -1.59 -9.08
N PRO A 33 -9.04 -1.97 -9.11
CA PRO A 33 -9.83 -1.97 -10.35
C PRO A 33 -9.90 -0.57 -10.95
N PHE A 34 -9.78 -0.45 -12.28
CA PHE A 34 -9.79 0.84 -12.97
C PHE A 34 -11.05 1.68 -12.74
N VAL A 35 -12.18 1.01 -12.47
CA VAL A 35 -13.46 1.66 -12.16
C VAL A 35 -13.46 2.39 -10.81
N VAL A 36 -12.50 2.09 -9.94
CA VAL A 36 -12.40 2.69 -8.61
C VAL A 36 -11.73 4.06 -8.70
N ASP A 37 -12.41 5.06 -8.14
CA ASP A 37 -11.96 6.45 -8.08
C ASP A 37 -11.42 6.85 -6.70
N GLU A 38 -10.77 8.00 -6.65
CA GLU A 38 -10.13 8.54 -5.45
C GLU A 38 -11.12 8.79 -4.31
N GLN A 39 -12.36 9.17 -4.63
CA GLN A 39 -13.39 9.43 -3.62
C GLN A 39 -13.85 8.12 -2.96
N GLN A 40 -14.01 7.05 -3.74
CA GLN A 40 -14.36 5.73 -3.22
C GLN A 40 -13.27 5.21 -2.28
N VAL A 41 -11.99 5.26 -2.68
CA VAL A 41 -10.89 4.82 -1.83
C VAL A 41 -10.76 5.72 -0.59
N GLY A 42 -10.90 7.03 -0.75
CA GLY A 42 -10.88 7.98 0.35
C GLY A 42 -12.01 7.72 1.36
N ASN A 43 -13.23 7.46 0.89
CA ASN A 43 -14.38 7.13 1.73
C ASN A 43 -14.20 5.79 2.45
N PHE A 44 -13.60 4.80 1.77
CA PHE A 44 -13.28 3.51 2.37
C PHE A 44 -12.35 3.67 3.59
N PHE A 45 -11.27 4.43 3.42
CA PHE A 45 -10.28 4.68 4.48
C PHE A 45 -10.62 5.83 5.43
N LYS A 46 -11.74 6.54 5.23
CA LYS A 46 -12.19 7.63 6.11
C LYS A 46 -12.44 7.17 7.54
N LYS A 47 -12.76 5.90 7.73
CA LYS A 47 -12.98 5.28 9.05
C LYS A 47 -11.67 4.98 9.81
N CYS A 48 -10.52 5.06 9.14
CA CYS A 48 -9.21 4.88 9.77
C CYS A 48 -8.85 6.10 10.64
N ASP A 49 -8.10 5.86 11.69
CA ASP A 49 -7.75 6.88 12.68
C ASP A 49 -7.03 8.09 12.06
N GLY A 50 -7.58 9.29 12.28
CA GLY A 50 -7.05 10.55 11.75
C GLY A 50 -7.45 10.83 10.30
N GLY A 51 -8.13 9.91 9.60
CA GLY A 51 -8.56 10.09 8.23
C GLY A 51 -7.42 10.15 7.20
N VAL A 52 -7.82 10.21 5.93
CA VAL A 52 -6.92 10.33 4.78
C VAL A 52 -6.46 11.78 4.65
N LYS A 53 -5.14 11.98 4.55
CA LYS A 53 -4.51 13.27 4.31
C LYS A 53 -4.33 13.51 2.81
N ARG A 54 -3.78 12.51 2.12
CA ARG A 54 -3.55 12.53 0.67
C ARG A 54 -3.78 11.15 0.11
N LEU A 55 -4.29 11.11 -1.10
CA LEU A 55 -4.48 9.90 -1.87
C LEU A 55 -4.15 10.22 -3.31
N GLU A 56 -3.52 9.28 -4.00
CA GLU A 56 -3.20 9.43 -5.42
C GLU A 56 -3.29 8.06 -6.10
N ILE A 57 -4.08 7.98 -7.16
CA ILE A 57 -4.19 6.78 -8.00
C ILE A 57 -3.29 6.95 -9.23
N ILE A 58 -2.37 6.01 -9.39
CA ILE A 58 -1.43 5.89 -10.49
C ILE A 58 -1.98 4.90 -11.50
N ARG A 59 -2.30 5.42 -12.69
CA ARG A 59 -2.84 4.66 -13.82
C ARG A 59 -1.87 4.73 -15.00
N SER A 60 -1.19 3.63 -15.33
CA SER A 60 -0.50 3.49 -16.61
C SER A 60 -1.51 2.98 -17.64
N GLY A 61 -1.69 3.73 -18.73
CA GLY A 61 -2.79 3.58 -19.70
C GLY A 61 -2.86 2.25 -20.47
N ALA A 62 -2.04 1.26 -20.13
CA ALA A 62 -2.04 -0.06 -20.74
C ALA A 62 -2.53 -1.20 -19.82
N LEU A 63 -2.77 -0.93 -18.52
CA LEU A 63 -3.15 -1.97 -17.55
C LEU A 63 -4.58 -1.78 -17.03
N VAL A 64 -5.30 -2.90 -16.89
CA VAL A 64 -6.66 -2.97 -16.33
C VAL A 64 -6.67 -2.64 -14.84
N PHE A 65 -5.52 -2.80 -14.17
CA PHE A 65 -5.34 -2.51 -12.76
C PHE A 65 -4.53 -1.25 -12.55
N SER A 66 -4.90 -0.49 -11.52
CA SER A 66 -4.22 0.71 -11.07
C SER A 66 -3.46 0.41 -9.77
N ALA A 67 -2.51 1.30 -9.44
CA ALA A 67 -1.89 1.31 -8.13
C ALA A 67 -2.26 2.63 -7.44
N ALA A 68 -2.34 2.66 -6.12
CA ALA A 68 -2.67 3.86 -5.38
C ALA A 68 -1.90 3.91 -4.07
N PHE A 69 -1.49 5.10 -3.64
CA PHE A 69 -0.99 5.27 -2.28
C PHE A 69 -1.96 6.13 -1.48
N VAL A 70 -2.05 5.84 -0.18
CA VAL A 70 -2.92 6.55 0.75
C VAL A 70 -2.09 6.99 1.94
N GLU A 71 -1.92 8.29 2.08
CA GLU A 71 -1.27 8.95 3.21
C GLU A 71 -2.32 9.28 4.27
N PHE A 72 -2.10 8.84 5.49
CA PHE A 72 -2.94 9.15 6.64
C PHE A 72 -2.38 10.34 7.43
N ASN A 73 -3.25 11.07 8.14
CA ASN A 73 -2.79 12.12 9.06
C ASN A 73 -2.03 11.54 10.27
N LYS A 74 -2.26 10.27 10.61
CA LYS A 74 -1.67 9.59 11.77
C LYS A 74 -1.13 8.21 11.39
N GLN A 75 -0.01 7.81 11.98
CA GLN A 75 0.54 6.44 11.82
C GLN A 75 -0.44 5.35 12.30
N LYS A 76 -1.30 5.68 13.27
CA LYS A 76 -2.39 4.77 13.70
C LYS A 76 -3.39 4.48 12.56
N GLY A 77 -3.62 5.43 11.66
CA GLY A 77 -4.45 5.25 10.47
C GLY A 77 -3.90 4.17 9.55
N LYS A 78 -2.59 4.22 9.25
CA LYS A 78 -1.86 3.17 8.50
C LYS A 78 -2.07 1.78 9.13
N LYS A 79 -1.87 1.64 10.44
CA LYS A 79 -2.05 0.34 11.14
C LYS A 79 -3.46 -0.21 10.98
N LYS A 80 -4.49 0.62 11.19
CA LYS A 80 -5.89 0.22 11.00
C LYS A 80 -6.19 -0.16 9.55
N ALA A 81 -5.62 0.55 8.58
CA ALA A 81 -5.83 0.24 7.17
C ALA A 81 -5.18 -1.10 6.77
N ILE A 82 -4.02 -1.42 7.34
CA ILE A 82 -3.40 -2.76 7.19
C ILE A 82 -4.26 -3.82 7.89
N GLU A 83 -4.81 -3.58 9.07
CA GLU A 83 -5.72 -4.54 9.71
C GLU A 83 -6.99 -4.78 8.85
N LEU A 84 -7.49 -3.74 8.18
CA LEU A 84 -8.59 -3.85 7.22
C LEU A 84 -8.20 -4.63 5.96
N SER A 85 -6.92 -4.74 5.61
CA SER A 85 -6.49 -5.44 4.39
C SER A 85 -6.85 -6.91 4.41
N GLU A 86 -6.95 -7.53 5.59
CA GLU A 86 -7.35 -8.94 5.70
C GLU A 86 -8.78 -9.15 5.22
N LYS A 87 -9.69 -8.24 5.58
CA LYS A 87 -11.10 -8.30 5.15
C LYS A 87 -11.24 -7.92 3.69
N VAL A 88 -10.53 -6.87 3.27
CA VAL A 88 -10.61 -6.37 1.89
C VAL A 88 -10.00 -7.38 0.93
N GLY A 89 -8.88 -8.01 1.25
CA GLY A 89 -8.26 -9.03 0.39
C GLY A 89 -9.05 -10.33 0.29
N GLN A 90 -10.03 -10.56 1.17
CA GLN A 90 -10.97 -11.68 1.07
C GLN A 90 -12.20 -11.33 0.21
N GLU A 91 -12.68 -10.08 0.29
CA GLU A 91 -13.88 -9.62 -0.41
C GLU A 91 -13.56 -9.04 -1.81
N TYR A 92 -12.37 -8.50 -1.98
CA TYR A 92 -11.90 -7.82 -3.19
C TYR A 92 -10.50 -8.30 -3.60
N ASP A 93 -10.29 -8.35 -4.90
CA ASP A 93 -9.03 -8.71 -5.55
C ASP A 93 -8.01 -7.55 -5.52
N VAL A 94 -7.71 -7.04 -4.32
CA VAL A 94 -6.76 -5.94 -4.10
C VAL A 94 -5.70 -6.32 -3.06
N ILE A 95 -4.51 -5.76 -3.22
CA ILE A 95 -3.38 -5.99 -2.30
C ILE A 95 -3.08 -4.68 -1.59
N ILE A 96 -3.26 -4.65 -0.27
CA ILE A 96 -2.89 -3.51 0.56
C ILE A 96 -1.65 -3.89 1.36
N LEU A 97 -0.64 -3.03 1.35
CA LEU A 97 0.61 -3.23 2.05
C LEU A 97 1.19 -1.91 2.54
N SER A 98 2.19 -1.98 3.41
CA SER A 98 2.87 -0.78 3.88
C SER A 98 3.75 -0.19 2.77
N SER A 99 3.95 1.14 2.80
CA SER A 99 4.85 1.80 1.84
C SER A 99 6.29 1.32 1.95
N GLU A 100 6.69 0.88 3.15
CA GLU A 100 8.02 0.36 3.44
C GLU A 100 8.19 -1.01 2.77
N ASP A 101 7.25 -1.92 2.99
CA ASP A 101 7.26 -3.25 2.37
C ASP A 101 7.21 -3.15 0.84
N PHE A 102 6.43 -2.20 0.30
CA PHE A 102 6.36 -1.96 -1.14
C PHE A 102 7.69 -1.48 -1.74
N LEU A 103 8.40 -0.59 -1.03
CA LEU A 103 9.72 -0.11 -1.46
C LEU A 103 10.81 -1.20 -1.33
N GLU A 104 10.67 -2.08 -0.35
CA GLU A 104 11.55 -3.24 -0.14
C GLU A 104 11.20 -4.45 -1.03
N ASP A 105 10.27 -4.30 -1.98
CA ASP A 105 9.78 -5.38 -2.86
C ASP A 105 9.20 -6.59 -2.11
N LYS A 106 8.79 -6.41 -0.85
CA LYS A 106 8.10 -7.41 -0.03
C LYS A 106 6.60 -7.40 -0.31
N ILE A 107 6.23 -7.60 -1.57
CA ILE A 107 4.83 -7.68 -1.98
C ILE A 107 4.30 -9.06 -1.59
N PRO A 108 3.41 -9.18 -0.59
CA PRO A 108 2.90 -10.47 -0.17
C PRO A 108 2.04 -11.09 -1.27
N THR A 109 2.14 -12.41 -1.44
CA THR A 109 1.23 -13.13 -2.33
C THR A 109 -0.20 -13.03 -1.79
N ARG A 110 -1.25 -13.08 -2.64
CA ARG A 110 -2.66 -12.94 -2.22
C ARG A 110 -3.08 -13.86 -1.05
N LYS A 111 -2.46 -15.06 -0.95
CA LYS A 111 -2.62 -16.03 0.16
C LYS A 111 -1.93 -15.65 1.47
N GLU A 112 -0.92 -14.80 1.41
CA GLU A 112 -0.12 -14.36 2.58
C GLU A 112 -0.65 -13.05 3.15
N ALA A 113 -1.13 -12.13 2.29
CA ALA A 113 -1.77 -10.88 2.72
C ALA A 113 -3.03 -11.11 3.58
N SER A 114 -3.67 -12.27 3.42
CA SER A 114 -4.82 -12.71 4.22
C SER A 114 -4.44 -13.49 5.49
N LYS A 115 -3.15 -13.72 5.76
CA LYS A 115 -2.63 -14.47 6.92
C LYS A 115 -1.66 -13.68 7.81
N SER A 116 -1.18 -12.51 7.36
CA SER A 116 0.02 -11.88 7.93
C SER A 116 -0.21 -10.81 9.01
N ALA A 117 -1.43 -10.49 9.45
CA ALA A 117 -1.57 -9.62 10.65
C ALA A 117 -1.33 -10.37 11.97
N GLY A 118 -0.99 -11.66 11.92
CA GLY A 118 -0.68 -12.49 13.07
C GLY A 118 0.78 -12.95 13.16
N SER A 119 1.77 -12.06 13.22
CA SER A 119 2.99 -12.30 14.03
C SER A 119 3.95 -11.10 14.09
N LYS A 120 4.41 -10.82 15.31
CA LYS A 120 5.49 -9.91 15.70
C LYS A 120 6.85 -10.36 15.12
N ASN A 121 7.77 -9.40 15.01
CA ASN A 121 9.24 -9.50 15.09
C ASN A 121 9.91 -10.84 14.74
N THR A 122 10.87 -10.85 13.82
CA THR A 122 12.28 -11.20 14.12
C THR A 122 13.21 -11.00 12.92
N THR A 123 14.40 -10.48 13.24
CA THR A 123 15.72 -10.62 12.59
C THR A 123 15.89 -11.69 11.50
N GLY A 124 16.61 -11.34 10.42
CA GLY A 124 17.22 -12.33 9.51
C GLY A 124 18.05 -11.71 8.39
N GLY A 125 19.37 -11.66 8.58
CA GLY A 125 20.37 -11.31 7.57
C GLY A 125 20.62 -12.43 6.51
N PRO A 126 21.74 -12.35 5.78
CA PRO A 126 21.75 -12.27 4.32
C PRO A 126 21.77 -13.62 3.59
N CYS A 127 21.29 -13.56 2.33
CA CYS A 127 21.35 -14.60 1.32
C CYS A 127 22.77 -15.16 1.12
N LYS A 128 22.88 -16.49 1.03
CA LYS A 128 23.99 -17.18 0.35
C LYS A 128 23.39 -18.17 -0.64
N ASN A 129 23.61 -17.91 -1.93
CA ASN A 129 23.40 -18.90 -2.97
C ASN A 129 24.59 -19.87 -2.97
N GLN A 130 24.23 -21.10 -3.30
CA GLN A 130 25.01 -22.33 -3.36
C GLN A 130 26.00 -22.36 -4.52
#